data_AF-A0A920W203-F1
#
_entry.id   AF-A0A920W203-F1
#
_cell.length_a   1.000
_cell.length_b   1.000
_cell.length_c   1.000
_cell.angle_alpha   90.00
_cell.angle_beta   90.00
_cell.angle_gamma   90.00
#
_symmetry.space_group_name_H-M   'P 1'
#
loop_
_entity.id
_entity.type
_entity.pdbx_description
1 polymer ?
#
loop_
_entity_poly.entity_id
_entity_poly.type
_entity_poly.pdbx_seq_one_letter_code
_entity_poly.pdbx_strand_id
1 'polypeptide(L)'
;MRIDRKFTKEFQDPFDGIRFVERVSKINNADGSLVAEIKNVLVPDTWSQVAVDIIAQKYFRKAGVPARLKKKFEPGMPEWLCPSVPDEEALKPNSDFRSIYSRGYF
;
A
#
# COMPACT_ATOMS: atom_id res chain seq x y z
N MET A 1 -30.39 -10.71 7.21
CA MET A 1 -30.17 -9.58 6.28
C MET A 1 -29.72 -10.16 4.94
N ARG A 2 -30.48 -9.95 3.86
CA ARG A 2 -30.09 -10.34 2.48
C ARG A 2 -29.75 -9.06 1.72
N ILE A 3 -28.53 -8.96 1.19
CA ILE A 3 -28.11 -7.86 0.31
C ILE A 3 -28.04 -8.43 -1.11
N ASP A 4 -28.83 -7.86 -2.02
CA ASP A 4 -28.82 -8.28 -3.42
C ASP A 4 -27.54 -7.83 -4.12
N ARG A 5 -26.90 -8.77 -4.82
CA ARG A 5 -25.65 -8.52 -5.55
C ARG A 5 -25.97 -7.94 -6.93
N LYS A 6 -25.22 -6.92 -7.36
CA LYS A 6 -25.38 -6.27 -8.68
C LYS A 6 -24.26 -6.59 -9.66
N PHE A 7 -23.02 -6.58 -9.18
CA PHE A 7 -21.82 -6.73 -10.02
C PHE A 7 -20.99 -7.97 -9.68
N THR A 8 -21.43 -8.77 -8.71
CA THR A 8 -20.71 -9.94 -8.21
C THR A 8 -21.63 -11.14 -8.20
N LYS A 9 -21.10 -12.33 -8.45
CA LYS A 9 -21.84 -13.58 -8.31
C LYS A 9 -21.57 -14.22 -6.95
N GLU A 10 -22.48 -15.09 -6.55
CA GLU A 10 -22.29 -15.91 -5.35
C GLU A 10 -21.18 -16.93 -5.61
N PHE A 11 -20.32 -17.17 -4.61
CA PHE A 11 -19.17 -18.09 -4.69
C PHE A 11 -18.14 -17.80 -5.79
N GLN A 12 -18.14 -16.61 -6.38
CA GLN A 12 -17.11 -16.17 -7.34
C GLN A 12 -16.27 -15.05 -6.75
N ASP A 13 -14.98 -15.05 -7.07
CA ASP A 13 -14.10 -13.93 -6.75
C ASP A 13 -14.60 -12.66 -7.47
N PRO A 14 -14.76 -11.52 -6.77
CA PRO A 14 -15.31 -10.30 -7.35
C PRO A 14 -14.39 -9.63 -8.38
N PHE A 15 -13.11 -9.98 -8.40
CA PHE A 15 -12.10 -9.49 -9.34
C PHE A 15 -11.81 -10.49 -10.47
N ASP A 16 -12.49 -11.64 -10.47
CA ASP A 16 -12.37 -12.64 -11.52
C ASP A 16 -12.66 -12.02 -12.91
N GLY A 17 -11.81 -12.31 -13.89
CA GLY A 17 -11.86 -11.72 -15.23
C GLY A 17 -11.19 -10.36 -15.39
N ILE A 18 -10.74 -9.70 -14.31
CA ILE A 18 -9.89 -8.50 -14.40
C ILE A 18 -8.43 -8.93 -14.42
N ARG A 19 -7.73 -8.60 -15.51
CA ARG A 19 -6.29 -8.84 -15.58
C ARG A 19 -5.54 -7.73 -14.85
N PHE A 20 -4.79 -8.11 -13.82
CA PHE A 20 -3.91 -7.20 -13.11
C PHE A 20 -2.48 -7.28 -13.64
N VAL A 21 -1.81 -6.14 -13.65
CA VAL A 21 -0.39 -5.99 -14.03
C VAL A 21 0.31 -5.10 -13.03
N GLU A 22 1.60 -5.37 -12.81
CA GLU A 22 2.44 -4.48 -12.01
C GLU A 22 2.89 -3.28 -12.86
N ARG A 23 2.74 -2.10 -12.28
CA ARG A 23 3.21 -0.84 -12.84
C ARG A 23 4.06 -0.09 -11.81
N VAL A 24 4.86 0.84 -12.31
CA VAL A 24 5.67 1.74 -11.48
C VAL A 24 5.13 3.15 -11.66
N SER A 25 4.88 3.84 -10.54
CA SER A 25 4.59 5.27 -10.55
C SER A 25 5.85 6.04 -10.23
N LYS A 26 6.16 7.04 -11.07
CA LYS A 26 7.33 7.90 -10.91
C LYS A 26 6.88 9.35 -10.90
N ILE A 27 7.35 10.08 -9.91
CA ILE A 27 7.16 11.52 -9.81
C ILE A 27 8.51 12.16 -10.09
N ASN A 28 8.59 12.97 -11.14
CA ASN A 28 9.80 13.68 -11.51
C ASN A 28 9.61 15.19 -11.31
N ASN A 29 10.70 15.89 -11.01
CA ASN A 29 10.78 17.34 -11.05
C ASN A 29 10.80 17.85 -12.50
N ALA A 30 10.63 19.16 -12.67
CA ALA A 30 10.70 19.82 -13.98
C ALA A 30 12.09 19.67 -14.66
N ASP A 31 13.15 19.44 -13.88
CA ASP A 31 14.50 19.16 -14.36
C ASP A 31 14.72 17.67 -14.73
N GLY A 32 13.69 16.82 -14.58
CA GLY A 32 13.75 15.39 -14.86
C GLY A 32 14.30 14.54 -13.71
N SER A 33 14.70 15.13 -12.59
CA SER A 33 15.15 14.37 -11.42
C SER A 33 13.99 13.63 -10.75
N LEU A 34 14.25 12.41 -10.26
CA LEU A 34 13.23 11.58 -9.61
C LEU A 34 12.98 12.06 -8.18
N VAL A 35 11.74 12.46 -7.90
CA VAL A 35 11.27 12.90 -6.57
C VAL A 35 10.85 11.70 -5.73
N ALA A 36 10.05 10.81 -6.33
CA ALA A 36 9.51 9.65 -5.65
C ALA A 36 9.19 8.53 -6.65
N GLU A 37 9.33 7.29 -6.19
CA GLU A 37 9.02 6.10 -6.98
C GLU A 37 8.26 5.10 -6.11
N ILE A 38 7.11 4.65 -6.63
CA ILE A 38 6.29 3.60 -6.04
C ILE A 38 6.30 2.42 -7.02
N LYS A 39 6.91 1.31 -6.59
CA LYS A 39 7.02 0.08 -7.37
C LYS A 39 5.91 -0.90 -7.03
N ASN A 40 5.72 -1.89 -7.89
CA ASN A 40 4.81 -3.03 -7.69
C ASN A 40 3.36 -2.58 -7.45
N VAL A 41 2.91 -1.55 -8.17
CA VAL A 41 1.52 -1.09 -8.10
C VAL A 41 0.69 -2.04 -8.96
N LEU A 42 -0.09 -2.90 -8.31
CA LEU A 42 -0.94 -3.86 -8.97
C LEU A 42 -2.25 -3.18 -9.40
N VAL A 43 -2.46 -3.04 -10.71
CA VAL A 43 -3.61 -2.32 -11.30
C VAL A 43 -4.21 -3.12 -12.47
N PRO A 44 -5.47 -2.87 -12.85
CA PRO A 44 -6.01 -3.40 -14.09
C PRO A 44 -5.16 -3.00 -15.30
N ASP A 45 -4.96 -3.91 -16.23
CA ASP A 45 -4.17 -3.69 -17.45
C ASP A 45 -4.71 -2.58 -18.36
N THR A 46 -6.02 -2.31 -18.27
CA THR A 46 -6.71 -1.25 -19.01
C THR A 46 -6.42 0.16 -18.51
N TRP A 47 -5.78 0.32 -17.35
CA TRP A 47 -5.51 1.64 -16.79
C TRP A 47 -4.34 2.33 -17.50
N SER A 48 -4.53 3.63 -17.78
CA SER A 48 -3.46 4.48 -18.28
C SER A 48 -2.42 4.75 -17.19
N GLN A 49 -1.18 5.06 -17.58
CA GLN A 49 -0.13 5.43 -16.62
C GLN A 49 -0.56 6.61 -15.74
N VAL A 50 -1.27 7.60 -16.29
CA VAL A 50 -1.82 8.74 -15.53
C VAL A 50 -2.77 8.27 -14.43
N ALA A 51 -3.65 7.29 -14.70
CA ALA A 51 -4.55 6.75 -13.69
C ALA A 51 -3.78 6.01 -12.57
N VAL A 52 -2.74 5.26 -12.93
CA VAL A 52 -1.83 4.61 -11.97
C VAL A 52 -1.17 5.65 -11.07
N ASP A 53 -0.64 6.72 -11.66
CA ASP A 53 0.04 7.78 -10.92
C ASP A 53 -0.89 8.52 -9.96
N ILE A 54 -2.12 8.82 -10.38
CA ILE A 54 -3.14 9.46 -9.52
C ILE A 54 -3.46 8.57 -8.30
N ILE A 55 -3.69 7.27 -8.51
CA ILE A 55 -4.00 6.34 -7.42
C ILE A 55 -2.81 6.17 -6.47
N ALA A 56 -1.61 6.02 -7.02
CA ALA A 56 -0.39 5.91 -6.22
C ALA A 56 -0.19 7.15 -5.33
N GLN A 57 -0.28 8.35 -5.89
CA GLN A 57 -0.14 9.61 -5.14
C GLN A 57 -1.23 9.82 -4.07
N LYS A 58 -2.45 9.32 -4.30
CA LYS A 58 -3.58 9.55 -3.40
C LYS A 58 -3.67 8.52 -2.28
N TYR A 59 -3.41 7.25 -2.57
CA TYR A 59 -3.70 6.14 -1.65
C TYR A 59 -2.46 5.42 -1.12
N PHE A 60 -1.28 5.57 -1.74
CA PHE A 60 -0.06 4.87 -1.30
C PHE A 60 0.81 5.73 -0.38
N ARG A 61 0.22 6.78 0.21
CA ARG A 61 0.87 7.62 1.21
C ARG A 61 1.17 6.81 2.46
N LYS A 62 2.43 6.80 2.89
CA LYS A 62 2.89 6.07 4.09
C LYS A 62 3.05 6.96 5.32
N ALA A 63 2.66 8.23 5.25
CA ALA A 63 2.74 9.14 6.39
C ALA A 63 1.91 8.58 7.56
N GLY A 64 2.57 8.34 8.70
CA GLY A 64 1.93 7.76 9.90
C GLY A 64 1.80 6.23 9.91
N VAL A 65 2.23 5.52 8.86
CA VAL A 65 2.27 4.05 8.84
C VAL A 65 3.63 3.57 9.36
N PRO A 66 3.70 2.86 10.50
CA PRO A 66 4.95 2.35 11.04
C PRO A 66 5.64 1.37 10.08
N ALA A 67 6.96 1.47 9.94
CA ALA A 67 7.74 0.56 9.09
C ALA A 67 7.76 -0.88 9.61
N ARG A 68 7.56 -1.06 10.93
CA ARG A 68 7.46 -2.35 11.61
C ARG A 68 6.24 -2.34 12.51
N LEU A 69 5.46 -3.41 12.43
CA LEU A 69 4.21 -3.60 13.16
C LEU A 69 4.26 -4.94 13.88
N LYS A 70 3.67 -4.99 15.08
CA LYS A 70 3.41 -6.21 15.84
C LYS A 70 1.92 -6.38 16.09
N LYS A 71 1.42 -7.62 16.11
CA LYS A 71 0.02 -7.90 16.46
C LYS A 71 -0.20 -7.66 17.95
N LYS A 72 -1.26 -6.95 18.30
CA LYS A 72 -1.73 -6.80 19.68
C LYS A 72 -2.82 -7.83 19.92
N PHE A 73 -2.52 -8.86 20.69
CA PHE A 73 -3.49 -9.90 21.04
C PHE A 73 -4.47 -9.38 22.08
N GLU A 74 -5.76 -9.63 21.85
CA GLU A 74 -6.85 -9.25 22.74
C GLU A 74 -7.69 -10.49 23.10
N PRO A 75 -8.00 -10.72 24.39
CA PRO A 75 -8.80 -11.88 24.80
C PRO A 75 -10.18 -11.87 24.12
N GLY A 76 -10.57 -13.00 23.54
CA GLY A 76 -11.85 -13.15 22.83
C GLY A 76 -11.83 -12.72 21.37
N MET A 77 -10.69 -12.22 20.85
CA MET A 77 -10.53 -11.85 19.45
C MET A 77 -9.76 -12.92 18.66
N PRO A 78 -10.28 -13.40 17.53
CA PRO A 78 -9.53 -14.28 16.63
C PRO A 78 -8.28 -13.58 16.09
N GLU A 79 -7.19 -14.34 15.92
CA GLU A 79 -5.88 -13.80 15.53
C GLU A 79 -5.90 -12.94 14.25
N TRP A 80 -6.75 -13.31 13.28
CA TRP A 80 -6.87 -12.61 12.01
C TRP A 80 -7.54 -11.23 12.11
N LEU A 81 -8.22 -10.94 13.22
CA LEU A 81 -8.93 -9.68 13.45
C LEU A 81 -8.21 -8.77 14.48
N CYS A 82 -7.15 -9.27 15.12
CA CYS A 82 -6.35 -8.51 16.07
C CYS A 82 -5.69 -7.27 15.40
N PRO A 83 -5.77 -6.08 16.01
CA PRO A 83 -5.13 -4.89 15.47
C PRO A 83 -3.60 -4.99 15.50
N SER A 84 -2.95 -4.29 14.57
CA SER A 84 -1.49 -4.13 14.55
C SER A 84 -1.08 -2.80 15.18
N VAL A 85 -0.01 -2.80 15.96
CA VAL A 85 0.57 -1.61 16.60
C VAL A 85 2.03 -1.42 16.18
N PRO A 86 2.58 -0.18 16.22
CA PRO A 86 4.00 0.05 15.97
C PRO A 86 4.88 -0.85 16.84
N ASP A 87 5.88 -1.48 16.22
CA ASP A 87 6.90 -2.21 16.97
C ASP A 87 8.07 -1.27 17.26
N GLU A 88 8.01 -0.58 18.39
CA GLU A 88 9.03 0.41 18.80
C GLU A 88 10.43 -0.18 18.94
N GLU A 89 10.56 -1.48 19.24
CA GLU A 89 11.87 -2.14 19.36
C GLU A 89 12.49 -2.39 17.99
N ALA A 90 11.70 -2.92 17.05
CA ALA A 90 12.13 -3.14 15.67
C ALA A 90 12.25 -1.83 14.85
N LEU A 91 11.66 -0.73 15.33
CA LEU A 91 11.80 0.62 14.78
C LEU A 91 13.08 1.34 15.22
N LYS A 92 13.77 0.85 16.27
CA LYS A 92 15.04 1.46 16.69
C LYS A 92 16.02 1.39 15.52
N PRO A 93 16.65 2.50 15.13
CA PRO A 93 17.69 2.46 14.13
C PRO A 93 18.77 1.48 14.59
N ASN A 94 19.18 0.54 13.75
CA ASN A 94 20.47 -0.12 13.95
C ASN A 94 21.51 0.99 14.07
N SER A 95 22.43 0.87 15.02
CA SER A 95 23.48 1.84 15.34
C SER A 95 24.43 2.17 14.17
N ASP A 96 24.24 1.57 13.00
CA ASP A 96 24.89 1.93 11.74
C ASP A 96 24.17 3.10 11.06
N PHE A 97 24.53 4.28 11.53
CA PHE A 97 24.20 5.58 10.98
C PHE A 97 24.68 5.72 9.52
N ARG A 98 23.75 5.66 8.55
CA ARG A 98 23.74 6.39 7.26
C ARG A 98 22.61 5.86 6.37
N SER A 99 21.37 6.35 6.54
CA SER A 99 20.38 6.56 5.45
C SER A 99 18.98 6.95 5.98
N ILE A 100 18.87 7.89 6.92
CA ILE A 100 17.54 8.21 7.53
C ILE A 100 16.86 9.44 6.91
N TYR A 101 17.52 10.23 6.07
CA TYR A 101 16.87 11.39 5.43
C TYR A 101 17.22 11.48 3.95
N SER A 102 16.42 10.82 3.10
CA SER A 102 16.40 11.09 1.65
C SER A 102 15.12 10.67 0.93
N ARG A 103 14.13 10.05 1.57
CA ARG A 103 12.85 9.77 0.90
C ARG A 103 11.84 10.84 1.25
N GLY A 104 11.75 11.83 0.36
CA GLY A 104 10.65 12.79 0.30
C GLY A 104 9.34 12.03 0.31
N TYR A 105 8.57 12.22 1.36
CA TYR A 105 7.22 11.70 1.50
C TYR A 105 6.28 12.65 0.74
N PHE A 106 5.80 12.20 -0.41
CA PHE A 106 4.53 12.65 -0.96
C PHE A 106 3.53 11.48 -0.90
#